data_AF-A0A8J2LL26-F1
#
_entry.id   AF-A0A8J2LL26-F1
#
_cell.length_a   1.000
_cell.length_b   1.000
_cell.length_c   1.000
_cell.angle_alpha   90.00
_cell.angle_beta   90.00
_cell.angle_gamma   90.00
#
_symmetry.space_group_name_H-M   'P 1'
#
loop_
_entity.id
_entity.type
_entity.pdbx_description
1 polymer ?
#
loop_
_entity_poly.entity_id
_entity_poly.type
_entity_poly.pdbx_seq_one_letter_code
_entity_poly.pdbx_strand_id
1 'polypeptide(L)'
;VVETDHPVLDDFETWEAPDYIRKNYPYYLSGFDDENRPIWIIEFGRYNLLKLFEGGDEPLKAFNKYAQQAFYRVLKSVKLRSTLEEPATGANFIVDFADFDLLTVSHIPS
;
A
#
# COMPACT_ATOMS: atom_id res chain seq x y z
N VAL A 1 6.52 28.61 -8.85
CA VAL A 1 6.76 27.49 -7.92
C VAL A 1 5.45 26.76 -7.79
N VAL A 2 5.33 25.57 -8.35
CA VAL A 2 4.12 24.77 -8.18
C VAL A 2 4.23 24.20 -6.77
N GLU A 3 3.50 24.80 -5.82
CA GLU A 3 3.20 24.16 -4.54
C GLU A 3 2.46 22.87 -4.89
N THR A 4 3.20 21.77 -4.87
CA THR A 4 2.56 20.47 -4.78
C THR A 4 2.08 20.40 -3.34
N ASP A 5 0.78 20.58 -3.19
CA ASP A 5 0.04 20.36 -1.95
C ASP A 5 0.28 18.90 -1.58
N HIS A 6 1.38 18.64 -0.86
CA HIS A 6 1.68 17.31 -0.36
C HIS A 6 0.55 17.02 0.62
N PRO A 7 -0.34 16.04 0.36
CA PRO A 7 -1.34 15.67 1.35
C PRO A 7 -0.60 15.41 2.66
N VAL A 8 -0.97 16.20 3.67
CA VAL A 8 -0.30 16.37 4.94
C VAL A 8 0.11 15.00 5.47
N LEU A 9 1.41 14.71 5.52
CA LEU A 9 1.93 13.39 5.88
C LEU A 9 1.45 12.94 7.29
N ASP A 10 1.11 13.90 8.15
CA ASP A 10 0.57 13.66 9.49
C ASP A 10 -0.83 13.00 9.47
N ASP A 11 -1.59 13.19 8.39
CA ASP A 11 -2.89 12.55 8.18
C ASP A 11 -2.72 11.03 7.98
N PHE A 12 -1.60 10.57 7.39
CA PHE A 12 -1.37 9.13 7.19
C PHE A 12 -1.09 8.36 8.47
N GLU A 13 -0.61 8.99 9.54
CA GLU A 13 -0.34 8.27 10.79
C GLU A 13 -1.63 7.95 11.56
N THR A 14 -2.62 8.84 11.45
CA THR A 14 -3.85 8.79 12.26
C THR A 14 -5.08 8.34 11.48
N TRP A 15 -5.04 8.41 10.15
CA TRP A 15 -6.14 7.98 9.31
C TRP A 15 -6.29 6.46 9.32
N GLU A 16 -7.51 5.98 9.57
CA GLU A 16 -7.87 4.58 9.45
C GLU A 16 -8.64 4.33 8.16
N ALA A 17 -8.14 3.37 7.36
CA ALA A 17 -8.84 2.96 6.16
C ALA A 17 -10.15 2.24 6.51
N PRO A 18 -11.24 2.55 5.80
CA PRO A 18 -12.47 1.78 5.89
C PRO A 18 -12.23 0.28 5.69
N ASP A 19 -12.96 -0.54 6.45
CA ASP A 19 -12.82 -2.01 6.44
C ASP A 19 -12.93 -2.63 5.05
N TYR A 20 -13.82 -2.09 4.22
CA TYR A 20 -14.00 -2.58 2.86
C TYR A 20 -12.74 -2.41 2.00
N ILE A 21 -11.95 -1.36 2.21
CA ILE A 21 -10.69 -1.17 1.48
C ILE A 21 -9.67 -2.18 1.97
N ARG A 22 -9.52 -2.31 3.30
CA ARG A 22 -8.57 -3.26 3.91
C ARG A 22 -8.84 -4.70 3.48
N LYS A 23 -10.12 -5.07 3.32
CA LYS A 23 -10.55 -6.40 2.88
C LYS A 23 -10.28 -6.66 1.40
N ASN A 24 -10.44 -5.65 0.54
CA ASN A 24 -10.37 -5.82 -0.92
C ASN A 24 -9.02 -5.37 -1.52
N TYR A 25 -8.14 -4.74 -0.73
CA TYR A 25 -6.74 -4.44 -1.03
C TYR A 25 -5.83 -4.86 0.15
N PRO A 26 -5.73 -6.17 0.46
CA PRO A 26 -4.93 -6.64 1.57
C PRO A 26 -3.43 -6.49 1.32
N TYR A 27 -2.74 -5.89 2.29
CA TYR A 27 -1.29 -5.83 2.35
C TYR A 27 -0.81 -5.82 3.80
N TYR A 28 0.46 -6.14 4.03
CA TYR A 28 1.10 -6.02 5.34
C TYR A 28 2.61 -5.84 5.24
N LEU A 29 3.23 -5.32 6.31
CA LEU A 29 4.68 -5.27 6.45
C LEU A 29 5.16 -6.50 7.23
N SER A 30 6.14 -7.22 6.70
CA SER A 30 6.62 -8.49 7.23
C SER A 30 8.09 -8.41 7.62
N GLY A 31 8.39 -7.70 8.72
CA GLY A 31 9.74 -7.61 9.25
C GLY A 31 10.73 -7.01 8.24
N PHE A 32 11.95 -7.56 8.23
CA PHE A 32 13.09 -7.07 7.47
C PHE A 32 13.85 -8.25 6.87
N ASP A 33 14.50 -8.04 5.73
CA ASP A 33 15.43 -9.01 5.16
C ASP A 33 16.83 -8.93 5.80
N ASP A 34 17.75 -9.73 5.28
CA ASP A 34 19.15 -9.79 5.75
C ASP A 34 19.91 -8.47 5.53
N GLU A 35 19.44 -7.58 4.66
CA GLU A 35 20.00 -6.26 4.39
C GLU A 35 19.26 -5.13 5.15
N ASN A 36 18.47 -5.49 6.18
CA ASN A 36 17.64 -4.57 6.96
C ASN A 36 16.55 -3.84 6.16
N ARG A 37 16.24 -4.25 4.93
CA ARG A 37 15.19 -3.65 4.11
C ARG A 37 13.83 -4.12 4.62
N PRO A 38 12.85 -3.22 4.85
CA PRO A 38 11.50 -3.63 5.19
C PRO A 38 10.88 -4.43 4.05
N ILE A 39 10.11 -5.46 4.40
CA ILE A 39 9.39 -6.29 3.44
C ILE A 39 7.93 -5.86 3.41
N TRP A 40 7.45 -5.40 2.26
CA TRP A 40 6.04 -5.11 2.03
C TRP A 40 5.41 -6.21 1.17
N ILE A 41 4.42 -6.90 1.74
CA ILE A 41 3.70 -7.99 1.08
C ILE A 41 2.33 -7.48 0.64
N ILE A 42 2.05 -7.68 -0.64
CA ILE A 42 0.81 -7.34 -1.32
C ILE A 42 0.12 -8.66 -1.69
N GLU A 43 -1.04 -8.94 -1.10
CA GLU A 43 -1.82 -10.16 -1.37
C GLU A 43 -2.69 -9.96 -2.62
N PHE A 44 -2.05 -9.86 -3.79
CA PHE A 44 -2.69 -9.47 -5.04
C PHE A 44 -3.80 -10.44 -5.48
N GLY A 45 -3.64 -11.74 -5.30
CA GLY A 45 -4.70 -12.68 -5.69
C GLY A 45 -5.99 -12.54 -4.87
N ARG A 46 -5.93 -11.84 -3.72
CA ARG A 46 -7.10 -11.51 -2.90
C ARG A 46 -7.70 -10.14 -3.22
N TYR A 47 -7.20 -9.45 -4.25
CA TYR A 47 -7.73 -8.16 -4.64
C TYR A 47 -9.13 -8.29 -5.20
N ASN A 48 -9.98 -7.33 -4.86
CA ASN A 48 -11.28 -7.21 -5.48
C ASN A 48 -11.46 -5.77 -5.99
N LEU A 49 -10.87 -5.51 -7.15
CA LEU A 49 -10.89 -4.20 -7.80
C LEU A 49 -12.32 -3.73 -8.07
N LEU A 50 -13.23 -4.65 -8.41
CA LEU A 50 -14.64 -4.31 -8.62
C LEU A 50 -15.27 -3.71 -7.36
N LYS A 51 -15.05 -4.34 -6.21
CA LYS A 51 -15.56 -3.84 -4.93
C LYS A 51 -14.87 -2.57 -4.46
N LEU A 52 -13.62 -2.33 -4.87
CA LEU A 52 -12.89 -1.10 -4.55
C LEU A 52 -13.40 0.11 -5.34
N PHE A 53 -13.94 -0.09 -6.54
CA PHE A 53 -14.42 0.98 -7.41
C PHE A 53 -15.95 1.05 -7.54
N GLU A 54 -16.66 0.13 -6.88
CA GLU A 54 -18.11 0.19 -6.75
C GLU A 54 -18.51 1.43 -5.93
N GLY A 55 -19.25 2.36 -6.54
CA GLY A 55 -19.71 3.59 -5.87
C GLY A 55 -19.00 4.88 -6.31
N GLY A 56 -18.12 4.83 -7.32
CA GLY A 56 -17.56 6.03 -7.96
C GLY A 56 -16.32 6.60 -7.29
N ASP A 57 -16.20 7.93 -7.25
CA ASP A 57 -14.93 8.62 -6.93
C ASP A 57 -14.48 8.49 -5.46
N GLU A 58 -15.41 8.42 -4.51
CA GLU A 58 -15.08 8.35 -3.08
C GLU A 58 -14.32 7.06 -2.72
N PRO A 59 -14.77 5.85 -3.12
CA PRO A 59 -13.99 4.63 -2.99
C PRO A 59 -12.59 4.70 -3.60
N LEU A 60 -12.46 5.31 -4.79
CA LEU A 60 -11.16 5.48 -5.46
C LEU A 60 -10.22 6.41 -4.68
N LYS A 61 -10.71 7.52 -4.14
CA LYS A 61 -9.92 8.42 -3.28
C LYS A 61 -9.44 7.71 -2.02
N ALA A 62 -10.32 6.98 -1.35
CA ALA A 62 -9.98 6.26 -0.12
C ALA A 62 -9.00 5.10 -0.40
N PHE A 63 -9.16 4.41 -1.54
CA PHE A 63 -8.18 3.44 -2.04
C PHE A 63 -6.81 4.08 -2.27
N ASN A 64 -6.74 5.20 -3.00
CA ASN A 64 -5.49 5.91 -3.25
C ASN A 64 -4.83 6.37 -1.95
N LYS A 65 -5.61 6.90 -1.00
CA LYS A 65 -5.10 7.29 0.32
C LYS A 65 -4.54 6.09 1.09
N TYR A 66 -5.20 4.93 1.03
CA TYR A 66 -4.71 3.71 1.67
C TYR A 66 -3.43 3.16 1.05
N ALA A 67 -3.33 3.19 -0.28
CA ALA A 67 -2.09 2.83 -0.98
C ALA A 67 -0.94 3.79 -0.60
N GLN A 68 -1.19 5.10 -0.60
CA GLN A 68 -0.21 6.11 -0.17
C GLN A 68 0.22 5.93 1.29
N GLN A 69 -0.72 5.59 2.18
CA GLN A 69 -0.40 5.25 3.57
C GLN A 69 0.54 4.04 3.68
N ALA A 70 0.37 3.03 2.82
CA ALA A 70 1.26 1.87 2.76
C ALA A 70 2.68 2.30 2.39
N PHE A 71 2.83 3.09 1.32
CA PHE A 71 4.12 3.66 0.91
C PHE A 71 4.75 4.51 2.02
N TYR A 72 3.97 5.35 2.69
CA TYR A 72 4.44 6.14 3.81
C TYR A 72 5.02 5.27 4.93
N ARG A 73 4.33 4.19 5.32
CA ARG A 73 4.79 3.25 6.36
C ARG A 73 6.08 2.53 5.95
N VAL A 74 6.21 2.17 4.68
CA VAL A 74 7.45 1.60 4.12
C VAL A 74 8.59 2.61 4.20
N LEU A 75 8.38 3.84 3.70
CA LEU A 75 9.39 4.89 3.72
C LEU A 75 9.84 5.24 5.14
N LYS A 76 8.91 5.32 6.09
CA LYS A 76 9.21 5.50 7.51
C LYS A 76 10.09 4.36 8.04
N SER A 77 9.78 3.12 7.66
CA SER A 77 10.58 1.94 8.05
C SER A 77 11.99 1.97 7.46
N VAL A 78 12.15 2.36 6.20
CA VAL A 78 13.46 2.56 5.55
C VAL A 78 14.25 3.65 6.29
N LYS A 79 13.64 4.81 6.54
CA LYS A 79 14.29 5.93 7.24
C LYS A 79 14.72 5.58 8.66
N LEU A 80 13.93 4.77 9.37
CA LEU A 80 14.30 4.28 10.71
C LEU A 80 15.50 3.31 10.65
N ARG A 81 15.61 2.52 9.58
CA ARG A 81 16.69 1.56 9.38
C ARG A 81 17.95 2.15 8.74
N SER A 82 17.84 3.31 8.08
CA SER A 82 18.99 3.98 7.46
C SER A 82 19.97 4.59 8.49
N THR A 83 19.66 4.52 9.78
CA THR A 83 20.53 4.96 10.88
C THR A 83 21.34 3.82 11.51
N LEU A 84 21.14 2.58 11.04
CA LEU A 84 21.92 1.43 11.46
C LEU A 84 23.33 1.46 10.86
N GLU A 85 24.22 0.66 11.45
CA GLU A 85 25.59 0.46 10.95
C GLU A 85 25.60 -0.05 9.50
N GLU A 86 24.67 -0.96 9.19
CA GLU A 86 24.34 -1.37 7.83
C GLU A 86 22.97 -0.77 7.44
N PRO A 87 22.97 0.39 6.78
CA PRO A 87 21.75 1.14 6.53
C PRO A 87 20.92 0.50 5.41
N ALA A 88 19.61 0.39 5.64
CA ALA A 88 18.68 0.09 4.56
C ALA A 88 18.66 1.23 3.54
N THR A 89 18.84 0.90 2.27
CA THR A 89 18.80 1.86 1.14
C THR A 89 17.49 1.80 0.34
N GLY A 90 16.61 0.84 0.66
CA GLY A 90 15.36 0.60 -0.05
C GLY A 90 14.45 -0.37 0.69
N ALA A 91 13.46 -0.90 -0.03
CA ALA A 91 12.46 -1.84 0.47
C ALA A 91 12.27 -2.99 -0.53
N ASN A 92 11.86 -4.16 -0.03
CA ASN A 92 11.45 -5.28 -0.87
C ASN A 92 9.93 -5.32 -0.98
N PHE A 93 9.45 -5.58 -2.19
CA PHE A 93 8.03 -5.70 -2.50
C PHE A 93 7.78 -7.13 -2.95
N ILE A 94 6.91 -7.84 -2.23
CA ILE A 94 6.47 -9.18 -2.60
C ILE A 94 5.02 -9.07 -3.06
N VAL A 95 4.76 -9.45 -4.30
CA VAL A 95 3.40 -9.53 -4.83
C VAL A 95 3.00 -10.99 -4.84
N ASP A 96 2.11 -11.35 -3.92
CA ASP A 96 1.58 -12.70 -3.79
C ASP A 96 0.37 -12.90 -4.71
N PHE A 97 0.54 -13.80 -5.67
CA PHE A 97 -0.49 -14.17 -6.64
C PHE A 97 -1.29 -15.41 -6.21
N ALA A 98 -1.09 -15.92 -4.99
CA ALA A 98 -1.95 -16.96 -4.43
C ALA A 98 -3.43 -16.53 -4.52
N ASP A 99 -4.29 -17.44 -4.97
CA ASP A 99 -5.72 -17.23 -5.21
C ASP A 99 -6.08 -16.24 -6.35
N PHE A 100 -5.11 -15.82 -7.16
CA PHE A 100 -5.39 -14.96 -8.32
C PHE A 100 -6.26 -15.68 -9.35
N ASP A 101 -7.34 -15.03 -9.76
CA ASP A 101 -8.17 -15.46 -10.87
C ASP A 101 -8.35 -14.33 -11.91
N LEU A 102 -8.83 -14.67 -13.10
CA LEU A 102 -9.10 -13.66 -14.13
C LEU A 102 -10.24 -12.71 -13.74
N LEU A 103 -11.12 -13.09 -12.82
CA LEU A 103 -12.21 -12.25 -12.31
C LEU A 103 -11.68 -11.09 -11.46
N THR A 104 -10.50 -11.25 -10.83
CA THR A 104 -9.77 -10.19 -10.13
C THR A 104 -9.54 -8.93 -10.99
N VAL A 105 -9.39 -9.08 -12.31
CA VAL A 105 -9.05 -7.98 -13.24
C VAL A 105 -10.05 -7.74 -14.38
N SER A 106 -11.01 -8.63 -14.62
CA SER A 106 -11.73 -8.69 -15.91
C SER A 106 -12.95 -7.78 -16.09
N HIS A 107 -13.19 -6.79 -15.23
CA HIS A 107 -14.38 -5.93 -15.36
C HIS A 107 -14.13 -4.44 -15.06
N ILE A 108 -12.90 -3.94 -15.21
CA ILE A 108 -12.68 -2.48 -15.27
C ILE A 108 -13.33 -2.00 -16.58
N PRO A 109 -14.43 -1.23 -16.55
CA PRO A 109 -15.03 -0.71 -17.77
C PRO A 109 -13.99 0.16 -18.47
N SER A 110 -13.76 -0.12 -19.75
CA SER A 110 -12.94 0.71 -20.64
C SER A 110 -13.48 2.12 -20.78
#